data_AF-A0A1F4F6V9-F1
#
_entry.id   AF-A0A1F4F6V9-F1
#
_cell.length_a   1.000
_cell.length_b   1.000
_cell.length_c   1.000
_cell.angle_alpha   90.00
_cell.angle_beta   90.00
_cell.angle_gamma   90.00
#
_symmetry.space_group_name_H-M   'P 1'
#
loop_
_entity.id
_entity.type
_entity.pdbx_description
1 polymer ?
#
loop_
_entity_poly.entity_id
_entity_poly.type
_entity_poly.pdbx_seq_one_letter_code
_entity_poly.pdbx_strand_id
1 'polypeptide(L)'
;MDPYLAWAILGLTLVIVELVTGTFYLLMLGVAAFGASAAAYFGLDFPVQAIVAAVVAAGGAYAVHVYRAKNAQQQMAPIDAGQPANFESWIDQGARLARVHYRGASWDARVEGEPAPEPGAIVYILATDGNTLKVTARRPG
;
A
#
# COMPACT_ATOMS: atom_id res chain seq x y z
N MET A 1 -13.15 -33.65 20.23
CA MET A 1 -12.99 -32.18 20.30
C MET A 1 -14.10 -31.57 19.47
N ASP A 2 -14.90 -30.69 20.06
CA ASP A 2 -16.07 -30.16 19.38
C ASP A 2 -15.66 -29.26 18.20
N PRO A 3 -16.28 -29.40 17.01
CA PRO A 3 -15.87 -28.66 15.81
C PRO A 3 -15.85 -27.14 16.00
N TYR A 4 -16.78 -26.60 16.79
CA TYR A 4 -16.82 -25.17 17.08
C TYR A 4 -15.60 -24.71 17.92
N LEU A 5 -15.17 -25.51 18.91
CA LEU A 5 -13.97 -25.20 19.70
C LEU A 5 -12.70 -25.24 18.84
N ALA A 6 -12.60 -26.22 17.93
CA ALA A 6 -11.46 -26.33 17.02
C ALA A 6 -11.32 -25.07 16.13
N TRP A 7 -12.43 -24.61 15.54
CA TRP A 7 -12.45 -23.39 14.75
C TRP A 7 -12.16 -22.12 15.55
N ALA A 8 -12.69 -22.00 16.77
CA ALA A 8 -12.42 -20.86 17.65
C ALA A 8 -10.94 -20.80 18.07
N ILE A 9 -10.34 -21.94 18.43
CA ILE A 9 -8.92 -22.03 18.81
C ILE A 9 -8.04 -21.68 17.61
N LEU A 10 -8.36 -22.21 16.42
CA LEU A 10 -7.64 -21.88 15.19
C LEU A 10 -7.74 -20.38 14.89
N GLY A 11 -8.94 -19.81 14.98
CA GLY A 11 -9.16 -18.38 14.74
C GLY A 11 -8.36 -17.50 15.69
N LEU A 12 -8.38 -17.81 16.99
CA LEU A 12 -7.60 -17.08 17.99
C LEU A 12 -6.09 -17.23 17.76
N THR A 13 -5.62 -18.43 17.41
CA THR A 13 -4.21 -18.68 17.12
C THR A 13 -3.73 -17.82 15.94
N LEU A 14 -4.52 -17.75 14.86
CA LEU A 14 -4.20 -16.94 13.68
C LEU A 14 -4.13 -15.44 14.02
N VAL A 15 -5.03 -14.95 14.87
CA VAL A 15 -5.00 -13.56 15.37
C VAL A 15 -3.74 -13.30 16.18
N ILE A 16 -3.36 -14.20 17.10
CA ILE A 16 -2.16 -14.04 17.92
C ILE A 16 -0.90 -14.02 17.04
N VAL A 17 -0.80 -14.95 16.08
CA VAL A 17 0.35 -15.00 15.15
C VAL A 17 0.43 -13.69 14.36
N GLU A 18 -0.69 -13.17 13.87
CA GLU A 18 -0.72 -11.88 13.18
C GLU A 18 -0.18 -10.73 14.03
N LEU A 19 -0.61 -10.64 15.29
CA LEU A 19 -0.17 -9.57 16.20
C LEU A 19 1.34 -9.63 16.47
N VAL A 20 1.94 -10.82 16.41
CA VAL A 20 3.39 -11.02 16.57
C VAL A 20 4.16 -10.67 15.29
N THR A 21 3.61 -10.99 14.11
CA THR A 21 4.28 -10.75 12.82
C THR A 21 4.08 -9.34 12.27
N GLY A 22 3.02 -8.64 12.71
CA GLY A 22 2.66 -7.31 12.20
C GLY A 22 2.14 -7.34 10.76
N THR A 23 1.68 -8.49 10.27
CA THR A 23 1.07 -8.63 8.93
C THR A 23 -0.44 -8.41 8.97
N PHE A 24 -1.14 -8.54 7.83
CA PHE A 24 -2.62 -8.42 7.77
C PHE A 24 -3.32 -9.60 7.05
N TYR A 25 -2.58 -10.67 6.76
CA TYR A 25 -3.07 -11.82 6.00
C TYR A 25 -3.75 -12.86 6.89
N LEU A 26 -3.21 -13.10 8.10
CA LEU A 26 -3.72 -14.14 8.99
C LEU A 26 -4.96 -13.68 9.75
N LEU A 27 -5.15 -12.37 9.93
CA LEU A 27 -6.34 -11.82 10.56
C LEU A 27 -7.62 -12.19 9.81
N MET A 28 -7.58 -12.14 8.47
CA MET A 28 -8.73 -12.54 7.63
C MET A 28 -9.09 -14.01 7.80
N LEU A 29 -8.08 -14.88 7.84
CA LEU A 29 -8.28 -16.30 8.09
C LEU A 29 -8.79 -16.55 9.52
N GLY A 30 -8.34 -15.75 10.49
CA GLY A 30 -8.85 -15.78 11.85
C GLY A 30 -10.35 -15.43 11.93
N VAL A 31 -10.76 -14.34 11.27
CA VAL A 31 -12.18 -13.95 11.18
C VAL A 31 -13.01 -15.01 10.45
N ALA A 32 -12.48 -15.59 9.37
CA ALA A 32 -13.12 -16.70 8.67
C ALA A 32 -13.30 -17.94 9.55
N ALA A 33 -12.30 -18.28 10.36
CA ALA A 33 -12.38 -19.37 11.33
C ALA A 33 -13.44 -19.11 12.41
N PHE A 34 -13.61 -17.86 12.88
CA PHE A 34 -14.73 -17.53 13.77
C PHE A 34 -16.10 -17.66 13.09
N GLY A 35 -16.20 -17.33 11.80
CA GLY A 35 -17.41 -17.59 11.01
C GLY A 35 -17.74 -19.09 10.92
N ALA A 36 -16.73 -19.93 10.68
CA ALA A 36 -16.88 -21.39 10.69
C ALA A 36 -17.22 -21.95 12.07
N SER A 37 -16.67 -21.37 13.14
CA SER A 37 -17.02 -21.69 14.53
C SER A 37 -18.49 -21.41 14.81
N ALA A 38 -19.04 -20.29 14.32
CA ALA A 38 -20.46 -19.97 14.47
C ALA A 38 -21.33 -20.97 13.70
N ALA A 39 -20.96 -21.32 12.47
CA ALA A 39 -21.66 -22.35 11.69
C ALA A 39 -21.66 -23.72 12.38
N ALA A 40 -20.52 -24.11 12.94
CA ALA A 40 -20.37 -25.34 13.72
C ALA A 40 -21.21 -25.32 15.01
N TYR A 41 -21.34 -24.17 15.67
CA TYR A 41 -22.18 -24.00 16.86
C TYR A 41 -23.67 -24.21 16.55
N PHE A 42 -24.13 -23.81 15.35
CA PHE A 42 -25.50 -24.08 14.89
C PHE A 42 -25.70 -25.52 14.37
N GLY A 43 -24.71 -26.40 14.51
CA GLY A 43 -24.81 -27.80 14.09
C GLY A 43 -24.76 -28.02 12.58
N LEU A 44 -24.25 -27.05 11.81
CA LEU A 44 -24.09 -27.20 10.37
C LEU A 44 -22.92 -28.13 10.05
N ASP A 45 -23.07 -28.95 9.01
CA ASP A 45 -22.06 -29.92 8.60
C ASP A 45 -20.74 -29.27 8.15
N PHE A 46 -19.65 -30.04 8.24
CA PHE A 46 -18.31 -29.59 7.88
C PHE A 46 -18.18 -28.94 6.49
N PRO A 47 -18.82 -29.45 5.40
CA PRO A 47 -18.78 -28.77 4.10
C PRO A 47 -19.36 -27.35 4.16
N VAL A 48 -20.41 -27.14 4.94
CA VAL A 48 -21.04 -25.81 5.11
C VAL A 48 -20.12 -24.89 5.91
N GLN A 49 -19.47 -25.40 6.96
CA GLN A 49 -18.46 -24.65 7.72
C GLN A 49 -17.30 -24.18 6.83
N ALA A 50 -16.80 -25.08 5.96
CA ALA A 50 -15.71 -24.77 5.03
C ALA A 50 -16.12 -23.72 3.98
N ILE A 51 -17.35 -23.80 3.46
CA ILE A 51 -17.90 -22.79 2.54
C ILE A 51 -18.00 -21.44 3.24
N VAL A 52 -18.52 -21.39 4.48
CA VAL A 52 -18.62 -20.16 5.26
C VAL A 52 -17.22 -19.55 5.47
N ALA A 53 -16.24 -20.35 5.86
CA ALA A 53 -14.85 -19.88 6.01
C ALA A 53 -14.32 -19.29 4.70
N ALA A 54 -14.49 -20.00 3.58
CA ALA A 54 -14.01 -19.56 2.27
C ALA A 54 -14.64 -18.24 1.83
N VAL A 55 -15.96 -18.10 2.03
CA VAL A 55 -16.70 -16.87 1.67
C VAL A 55 -16.24 -15.69 2.52
N VAL A 56 -16.08 -15.87 3.83
CA VAL A 56 -15.63 -14.81 4.75
C VAL A 56 -14.20 -14.39 4.42
N ALA A 57 -13.30 -15.36 4.17
CA ALA A 57 -11.91 -15.08 3.80
C ALA A 57 -11.82 -14.35 2.46
N ALA A 58 -12.51 -14.82 1.43
CA ALA A 58 -12.53 -14.20 0.11
C ALA A 58 -13.15 -12.79 0.14
N GLY A 59 -14.25 -12.61 0.87
CA GLY A 59 -14.89 -11.31 1.06
C GLY A 59 -13.99 -10.32 1.80
N GLY A 60 -13.31 -10.76 2.85
CA GLY A 60 -12.33 -9.94 3.58
C GLY A 60 -11.15 -9.51 2.70
N ALA A 61 -10.58 -10.45 1.93
CA ALA A 61 -9.48 -10.18 1.02
C ALA A 61 -9.88 -9.17 -0.06
N TYR A 62 -11.06 -9.34 -0.65
CA TYR A 62 -11.59 -8.43 -1.65
C TYR A 62 -11.87 -7.04 -1.05
N ALA A 63 -12.45 -6.96 0.15
CA ALA A 63 -12.72 -5.68 0.82
C ALA A 63 -11.42 -4.90 1.09
N VAL A 64 -10.36 -5.56 1.54
CA VAL A 64 -9.05 -4.90 1.74
C VAL A 64 -8.42 -4.51 0.42
N HIS A 65 -8.52 -5.35 -0.62
CA HIS A 65 -8.04 -4.99 -1.95
C HIS A 65 -8.73 -3.73 -2.47
N VAL A 66 -10.06 -3.66 -2.39
CA VAL A 66 -10.85 -2.49 -2.77
C VAL A 66 -10.51 -1.27 -1.91
N TYR A 67 -10.37 -1.45 -0.60
CA TYR A 67 -9.98 -0.37 0.31
C TYR A 67 -8.61 0.20 -0.06
N ARG A 68 -7.61 -0.65 -0.28
CA ARG A 68 -6.26 -0.24 -0.72
C ARG A 68 -6.30 0.44 -2.08
N ALA A 69 -7.06 -0.09 -3.04
CA ALA A 69 -7.20 0.51 -4.36
C ALA A 69 -7.84 1.90 -4.29
N LYS A 70 -8.87 2.08 -3.46
CA LYS A 70 -9.52 3.38 -3.22
C LYS A 70 -8.60 4.37 -2.50
N ASN A 71 -7.86 3.91 -1.51
CA ASN A 71 -6.98 4.75 -0.70
C ASN A 71 -5.60 5.00 -1.33
N ALA A 72 -5.26 4.33 -2.44
CA ALA A 72 -4.03 4.61 -3.20
C ALA A 72 -3.98 6.06 -3.72
N GLN A 73 -5.14 6.67 -4.02
CA GLN A 73 -5.23 8.09 -4.41
C GLN A 73 -5.15 9.06 -3.22
N GLN A 74 -5.28 8.56 -1.98
CA GLN A 74 -5.22 9.35 -0.74
C GLN A 74 -3.89 9.14 0.01
N GLN A 75 -2.81 8.76 -0.67
CA GLN A 75 -1.49 8.90 -0.07
C GLN A 75 -1.27 10.39 0.21
N MET A 76 -1.08 10.71 1.49
CA MET A 76 -0.66 12.04 1.91
C MET A 76 0.47 12.51 1.01
N ALA A 77 0.38 13.75 0.54
CA ALA A 77 1.46 14.37 -0.22
C ALA A 77 2.77 14.12 0.56
N PRO A 78 3.81 13.59 -0.09
CA PRO A 78 5.09 13.36 0.57
C PRO A 78 5.51 14.61 1.33
N ILE A 79 6.18 14.44 2.48
CA ILE A 79 6.55 15.57 3.35
C ILE A 79 7.38 16.64 2.61
N ASP A 80 8.01 16.24 1.52
CA ASP A 80 8.85 17.06 0.64
C ASP A 80 8.11 17.59 -0.60
N ALA A 81 6.82 17.28 -0.77
CA ALA A 81 6.01 17.81 -1.88
C ALA A 81 5.93 19.33 -1.79
N GLY A 82 6.16 20.00 -2.92
CA GLY A 82 6.24 21.45 -3.06
C GLY A 82 7.58 22.06 -2.64
N GLN A 83 8.55 21.27 -2.15
CA GLN A 83 9.88 21.77 -1.83
C GLN A 83 10.66 22.09 -3.12
N PRO A 84 11.40 23.21 -3.16
CA PRO A 84 12.25 23.55 -4.29
C PRO A 84 13.51 22.67 -4.32
N ALA A 85 13.89 22.23 -5.51
CA ALA A 85 15.15 21.58 -5.81
C ALA A 85 15.82 22.29 -7.00
N ASN A 86 17.15 22.30 -7.04
CA ASN A 86 17.87 22.92 -8.14
C ASN A 86 18.07 21.90 -9.25
N PHE A 87 17.67 22.23 -10.46
CA PHE A 87 17.90 21.41 -11.63
C PHE A 87 19.39 21.47 -12.01
N GLU A 88 20.09 20.33 -11.99
CA GLU A 88 21.51 20.27 -12.34
C GLU A 88 21.69 20.04 -13.85
N SER A 89 21.17 18.91 -14.35
CA SER A 89 21.37 18.50 -15.74
C SER A 89 20.36 17.43 -16.17
N TRP A 90 20.10 17.34 -17.47
CA TRP A 90 19.42 16.16 -18.03
C TRP A 90 20.35 14.95 -18.04
N ILE A 91 19.85 13.79 -17.61
CA ILE A 91 20.49 12.50 -17.79
C ILE A 91 20.06 11.93 -19.14
N ASP A 92 18.74 11.93 -19.38
CA ASP A 92 18.12 11.58 -20.65
C ASP A 92 16.86 12.43 -20.82
N GLN A 93 16.93 13.41 -21.72
CA GLN A 93 15.82 14.31 -22.00
C GLN A 93 14.63 13.59 -22.65
N GLY A 94 14.85 12.54 -23.44
CA GLY A 94 13.80 11.74 -24.08
C GLY A 94 13.02 10.91 -23.07
N ALA A 95 13.71 10.33 -22.09
CA ALA A 95 13.10 9.63 -20.96
C ALA A 95 12.63 10.56 -19.82
N ARG A 96 12.83 11.88 -19.99
CA ARG A 96 12.59 12.92 -18.96
C ARG A 96 13.31 12.65 -17.64
N LEU A 97 14.49 12.06 -17.70
CA LEU A 97 15.36 11.80 -16.56
C LEU A 97 16.38 12.92 -16.42
N ALA A 98 16.50 13.46 -15.22
CA ALA A 98 17.38 14.55 -14.88
C ALA A 98 18.04 14.32 -13.52
N ARG A 99 19.03 15.13 -13.22
CA ARG A 99 19.65 15.22 -11.91
C ARG A 99 19.27 16.54 -11.26
N VAL A 100 18.88 16.47 -10.00
CA VAL A 100 18.50 17.65 -9.20
C VAL A 100 19.26 17.65 -7.88
N HIS A 101 19.66 18.83 -7.42
CA HIS A 101 20.25 19.02 -6.11
C HIS A 101 19.15 19.28 -5.09
N TYR A 102 19.03 18.41 -4.10
CA TYR A 102 18.06 18.52 -3.03
C TYR A 102 18.67 18.06 -1.70
N ARG A 103 18.50 18.88 -0.65
CA ARG A 103 19.03 18.62 0.71
C ARG A 103 20.54 18.30 0.77
N GLY A 104 21.35 18.96 -0.06
CA GLY A 104 22.80 18.79 -0.04
C GLY A 104 23.31 17.54 -0.75
N ALA A 105 22.46 16.86 -1.52
CA ALA A 105 22.84 15.72 -2.36
C ALA A 105 22.21 15.84 -3.74
N SER A 106 22.85 15.22 -4.74
CA SER A 106 22.32 15.09 -6.08
C SER A 106 21.44 13.84 -6.17
N TRP A 107 20.21 14.01 -6.62
CA TRP A 107 19.21 12.95 -6.77
C TRP A 107 18.83 12.78 -8.23
N ASP A 108 18.54 11.55 -8.62
CA ASP A 108 17.90 11.31 -9.91
C ASP A 108 16.43 11.74 -9.81
N ALA A 109 15.95 12.40 -10.84
CA ALA A 109 14.61 12.94 -10.91
C ALA A 109 13.97 12.68 -12.27
N ARG A 110 12.66 12.45 -12.25
CA ARG A 110 11.82 12.44 -13.46
C ARG A 110 11.06 13.74 -13.54
N VAL A 111 11.24 14.46 -14.65
CA VAL A 111 10.57 15.73 -14.89
C VAL A 111 9.20 15.49 -15.51
N GLU A 112 8.15 15.95 -14.83
CA GLU A 112 6.78 15.92 -15.32
C GLU A 112 6.32 17.30 -15.83
N GLY A 113 5.64 17.28 -16.98
CA GLY A 113 5.06 18.45 -17.61
C GLY A 113 6.00 19.27 -18.48
N GLU A 114 5.56 20.48 -18.81
CA GLU A 114 6.27 21.47 -19.63
C GLU A 114 6.27 22.85 -18.94
N PRO A 115 7.31 23.68 -19.17
CA PRO A 115 8.43 23.48 -20.09
C PRO A 115 9.53 22.54 -19.55
N ALA A 116 10.42 22.10 -20.43
CA ALA A 116 11.63 21.39 -20.04
C ALA A 116 12.57 22.37 -19.29
N PRO A 117 12.87 22.15 -17.99
CA PRO A 117 13.78 23.01 -17.24
C PRO A 117 15.20 22.98 -17.82
N GLU A 118 15.88 24.10 -17.69
CA GLU A 118 17.30 24.25 -18.03
C GLU A 118 18.18 24.08 -16.78
N PRO A 119 19.46 23.69 -16.93
CA PRO A 119 20.46 23.72 -15.86
C PRO A 119 20.42 25.03 -15.06
N GLY A 120 20.29 24.93 -13.73
CA GLY A 120 20.16 26.07 -12.83
C GLY A 120 18.73 26.53 -12.55
N ALA A 121 17.71 25.98 -13.22
CA ALA A 121 16.32 26.27 -12.92
C ALA A 121 15.88 25.69 -11.56
N ILE A 122 14.90 26.34 -10.93
CA ILE A 122 14.24 25.78 -9.74
C ILE A 122 13.09 24.88 -10.22
N VAL A 123 13.09 23.64 -9.75
CA VAL A 123 11.99 22.69 -9.94
C VAL A 123 11.36 22.35 -8.59
N TYR A 124 10.12 21.88 -8.60
CA TYR A 124 9.36 21.56 -7.39
C TYR A 124 9.10 20.07 -7.32
N ILE A 125 9.35 19.47 -6.14
CA ILE A 125 9.10 18.05 -5.91
C ILE A 125 7.58 17.81 -5.85
N LEU A 126 7.09 16.87 -6.64
CA LEU A 126 5.70 16.39 -6.61
C LEU A 126 5.57 15.18 -5.69
N ALA A 127 6.49 14.23 -5.84
CA ALA A 127 6.51 13.00 -5.06
C ALA A 127 7.89 12.35 -5.07
N THR A 128 8.10 11.42 -4.15
CA THR A 128 9.28 10.56 -4.10
C THR A 128 8.86 9.15 -4.52
N ASP A 129 9.49 8.61 -5.56
CA ASP A 129 9.27 7.26 -6.07
C ASP A 129 10.54 6.43 -5.84
N GLY A 130 10.62 5.79 -4.68
CA GLY A 130 11.83 5.09 -4.23
C GLY A 130 13.02 6.03 -4.11
N ASN A 131 14.03 5.85 -4.98
CA ASN A 131 15.23 6.68 -5.03
C ASN A 131 15.18 7.76 -6.13
N THR A 132 14.02 7.98 -6.75
CA THR A 132 13.85 8.97 -7.81
C THR A 132 12.79 9.99 -7.42
N LEU A 133 13.12 11.27 -7.54
CA LEU A 133 12.20 12.36 -7.29
C LEU A 133 11.33 12.62 -8.54
N LYS A 134 10.02 12.76 -8.39
CA LYS A 134 9.17 13.36 -9.42
C LYS A 134 9.18 14.85 -9.22
N VAL A 135 9.58 15.60 -10.24
CA VAL A 135 9.71 17.06 -10.16
C VAL A 135 8.99 17.73 -11.32
N THR A 136 8.58 18.97 -11.13
CA THR A 136 7.99 19.78 -12.21
C THR A 136 8.55 21.19 -12.19
N ALA A 137 8.60 21.85 -13.35
CA ALA A 137 9.05 23.23 -13.47
C ALA A 137 8.03 24.24 -12.91
N ARG A 138 6.75 23.86 -12.84
CA ARG A 138 5.67 24.73 -12.33
C ARG A 138 5.42 24.45 -10.86
N ARG A 139 5.27 25.49 -10.05
CA ARG A 139 4.92 25.31 -8.64
C ARG A 139 3.57 24.59 -8.53
N PRO A 140 3.49 23.41 -7.89
CA PRO A 140 2.21 22.76 -7.63
C PRO A 140 1.39 23.66 -6.70
N GLY A 141 0.17 23.99 -7.13
CA GLY A 141 -0.78 24.81 -6.37
C GLY A 141 -1.59 24.00 -5.38
#